data_AF-A0A4Y4AZV6-F1
#
_entry.id   AF-A0A4Y4AZV6-F1
#
_cell.length_a   1.000
_cell.length_b   1.000
_cell.length_c   1.000
_cell.angle_alpha   90.00
_cell.angle_beta   90.00
_cell.angle_gamma   90.00
#
_symmetry.space_group_name_H-M   'P 1'
#
loop_
_entity.id
_entity.type
_entity.pdbx_description
1 polymer ?
#
loop_
_entity_poly.entity_id
_entity_poly.type
_entity_poly.pdbx_seq_one_letter_code
_entity_poly.pdbx_strand_id
1 'polypeptide(L)'
;MKILKGCLITIIGFVLICVVGYYLYRNSVMSNLESSSKNIEENWKKYTENINLRNEKLILETIKNDTLQHYLKTSKNIEKKEFSREFEYIEYKINEKLMSENMETDFNEKLNSNVDVYNQSVRVYNIYRVTFPNSLIARKTKYPKSFNYFDIIRYGIENQNPKEKRRKVDNWIKNGGIRPE
;
A
#
# COMPACT_ATOMS: atom_id res chain seq x y z
N MET A 1 -1.89 -58.95 -14.97
CA MET A 1 -2.88 -58.30 -14.09
C MET A 1 -2.34 -57.82 -12.74
N LYS A 2 -1.52 -58.59 -11.99
CA LYS A 2 -1.00 -58.16 -10.67
C LYS A 2 -0.13 -56.89 -10.74
N ILE A 3 0.76 -56.80 -11.73
CA ILE A 3 1.63 -55.62 -11.96
C ILE A 3 0.78 -54.37 -12.31
N LEU A 4 -0.19 -54.51 -13.21
CA LEU A 4 -1.15 -53.46 -13.56
C LEU A 4 -1.95 -52.95 -12.34
N LYS A 5 -2.38 -53.84 -11.44
CA LYS A 5 -3.06 -53.46 -10.18
C LYS A 5 -2.12 -52.73 -9.21
N GLY A 6 -0.85 -53.16 -9.10
CA GLY A 6 0.16 -52.48 -8.29
C GLY A 6 0.53 -51.08 -8.81
N CYS A 7 0.67 -50.92 -10.13
CA CYS A 7 0.86 -49.61 -10.77
C CYS A 7 -0.33 -48.68 -10.54
N LEU A 8 -1.57 -49.20 -10.59
CA LEU A 8 -2.76 -48.40 -10.33
C LEU A 8 -2.80 -47.90 -8.87
N ILE A 9 -2.49 -48.76 -7.90
CA ILE A 9 -2.48 -48.39 -6.46
C ILE A 9 -1.42 -47.32 -6.18
N THR A 10 -0.23 -47.45 -6.77
CA THR A 10 0.86 -46.46 -6.60
C THR A 10 0.50 -45.12 -7.23
N ILE A 11 -0.12 -45.10 -8.42
CA ILE A 11 -0.63 -43.87 -9.04
C ILE A 11 -1.69 -43.20 -8.17
N ILE A 12 -2.66 -43.95 -7.65
CA ILE A 12 -3.69 -43.41 -6.75
C ILE A 12 -3.05 -42.80 -5.50
N GLY A 13 -2.09 -43.50 -4.89
CA GLY A 13 -1.34 -42.98 -3.75
C GLY A 13 -0.61 -41.67 -4.05
N PHE A 14 0.08 -41.59 -5.20
CA PHE A 14 0.75 -40.38 -5.65
C PHE A 14 -0.22 -39.21 -5.86
N VAL A 15 -1.35 -39.46 -6.54
CA VAL A 15 -2.39 -38.44 -6.75
C VAL A 15 -2.94 -37.92 -5.43
N LEU A 16 -3.21 -38.82 -4.46
CA LEU A 16 -3.67 -38.42 -3.12
C LEU A 16 -2.66 -37.51 -2.41
N ILE A 17 -1.37 -37.86 -2.47
CA ILE A 17 -0.30 -37.03 -1.88
C ILE A 17 -0.26 -35.65 -2.56
N CYS A 18 -0.33 -35.59 -3.88
CA CYS A 18 -0.37 -34.31 -4.61
C CYS A 18 -1.58 -33.46 -4.24
N VAL A 19 -2.77 -34.06 -4.09
CA VAL A 19 -3.99 -33.35 -3.70
C VAL A 19 -3.88 -32.78 -2.29
N VAL A 20 -3.38 -33.58 -1.33
CA VAL A 20 -3.17 -33.11 0.05
C VAL A 20 -2.13 -32.00 0.09
N GLY A 21 -1.00 -32.17 -0.61
CA GLY A 21 0.05 -31.14 -0.70
C GLY A 21 -0.48 -29.84 -1.30
N TYR A 22 -1.26 -29.92 -2.37
CA TYR A 22 -1.91 -28.76 -2.98
C TYR A 22 -2.86 -28.06 -2.00
N TYR A 23 -3.67 -28.81 -1.25
CA TYR A 23 -4.60 -28.25 -0.28
C TYR A 23 -3.87 -27.49 0.84
N LEU A 24 -2.82 -28.08 1.41
CA LEU A 24 -1.98 -27.44 2.43
C LEU A 24 -1.31 -26.18 1.90
N TYR A 25 -0.74 -26.25 0.69
CA TYR A 25 -0.11 -25.10 0.04
C TYR A 25 -1.13 -23.98 -0.23
N ARG A 26 -2.32 -24.32 -0.74
CA ARG A 26 -3.41 -23.36 -0.95
C ARG A 26 -3.80 -22.65 0.35
N ASN A 27 -3.93 -23.39 1.45
CA ASN A 27 -4.27 -22.80 2.73
C ASN A 27 -3.17 -21.88 3.26
N SER A 28 -1.89 -22.25 3.07
CA SER A 28 -0.75 -21.39 3.41
C SER A 28 -0.78 -20.09 2.61
N VAL A 29 -1.02 -20.15 1.29
CA VAL A 29 -1.14 -18.95 0.45
C VAL A 29 -2.28 -18.06 0.91
N MET A 30 -3.46 -18.63 1.21
CA MET A 30 -4.60 -17.86 1.70
C MET A 30 -4.31 -17.20 3.05
N SER A 31 -3.72 -17.93 3.99
CA SER A 31 -3.35 -17.41 5.31
C SER A 31 -2.34 -16.26 5.20
N ASN A 32 -1.34 -16.39 4.34
CA ASN A 32 -0.36 -15.33 4.10
C ASN A 32 -0.98 -14.08 3.46
N LEU A 33 -1.87 -14.26 2.48
CA LEU A 33 -2.60 -13.13 1.87
C LEU A 33 -3.49 -12.41 2.90
N GLU A 34 -4.14 -13.16 3.79
CA GLU A 34 -4.96 -12.58 4.86
C GLU A 34 -4.11 -11.78 5.84
N SER A 35 -3.05 -12.40 6.37
CA SER A 35 -2.17 -11.78 7.36
C SER A 35 -1.51 -10.52 6.80
N SER A 36 -1.00 -10.59 5.57
CA SER A 36 -0.37 -9.43 4.93
C SER A 36 -1.37 -8.32 4.57
N SER A 37 -2.60 -8.66 4.16
CA SER A 37 -3.68 -7.66 3.97
C SER A 37 -4.01 -6.93 5.27
N LYS A 38 -4.21 -7.68 6.36
CA LYS A 38 -4.49 -7.10 7.69
C LYS A 38 -3.35 -6.22 8.18
N ASN A 39 -2.10 -6.66 8.00
CA ASN A 39 -0.94 -5.85 8.36
C ASN A 39 -0.89 -4.52 7.57
N ILE A 40 -1.27 -4.50 6.29
CA ILE A 40 -1.36 -3.25 5.52
C ILE A 40 -2.45 -2.33 6.08
N GLU A 41 -3.62 -2.88 6.39
CA GLU A 41 -4.74 -2.14 6.98
C GLU A 41 -4.36 -1.54 8.36
N GLU A 42 -3.65 -2.30 9.19
CA GLU A 42 -3.14 -1.84 10.48
C GLU A 42 -2.09 -0.73 10.33
N ASN A 43 -1.14 -0.89 9.40
CA ASN A 43 -0.14 0.15 9.12
C ASN A 43 -0.77 1.42 8.56
N TRP A 44 -1.79 1.29 7.71
CA TRP A 44 -2.59 2.41 7.22
C TRP A 44 -3.33 3.12 8.35
N LYS A 45 -3.98 2.37 9.24
CA LYS A 45 -4.65 2.92 10.42
C LYS A 45 -3.68 3.70 11.31
N LYS A 46 -2.53 3.12 11.64
CA LYS A 46 -1.49 3.79 12.45
C LYS A 46 -0.98 5.09 11.80
N TYR A 47 -0.80 5.06 10.49
CA TYR A 47 -0.40 6.25 9.74
C TYR A 47 -1.47 7.35 9.82
N THR A 48 -2.72 7.01 9.51
CA THR A 48 -3.84 7.97 9.51
C THR A 48 -4.15 8.53 10.90
N GLU A 49 -3.94 7.76 11.97
CA GLU A 49 -4.01 8.25 13.35
C GLU A 49 -2.98 9.35 13.61
N ASN A 50 -1.70 9.16 13.20
CA ASN A 50 -0.67 10.19 13.36
C ASN A 50 -0.93 11.43 12.50
N ILE A 51 -1.52 11.26 11.30
CA ILE A 51 -1.97 12.37 10.46
C ILE A 51 -3.04 13.20 11.17
N ASN A 52 -4.02 12.53 11.79
CA ASN A 52 -5.08 13.22 12.52
C ASN A 52 -4.51 13.99 13.73
N LEU A 53 -3.61 13.37 14.50
CA LEU A 53 -2.93 14.04 15.63
C LEU A 53 -2.14 15.27 15.18
N ARG A 54 -1.35 15.16 14.10
CA ARG A 54 -0.65 16.29 13.51
C ARG A 54 -1.64 17.39 13.10
N ASN A 55 -2.72 17.04 12.42
CA ASN A 55 -3.70 18.01 11.94
C ASN A 55 -4.39 18.75 13.09
N GLU A 56 -4.73 18.05 14.17
CA GLU A 56 -5.32 18.67 15.36
C GLU A 56 -4.37 19.69 15.99
N LYS A 57 -3.09 19.34 16.13
CA LYS A 57 -2.05 20.26 16.63
C LYS A 57 -1.89 21.48 15.71
N LEU A 58 -1.73 21.25 14.41
CA LEU A 58 -1.55 22.34 13.44
C LEU A 58 -2.75 23.28 13.36
N ILE A 59 -3.99 22.77 13.42
CA ILE A 59 -5.19 23.61 13.41
C ILE A 59 -5.18 24.61 14.58
N LEU A 60 -4.66 24.22 15.74
CA LEU A 60 -4.54 25.09 16.91
C LEU A 60 -3.43 26.15 16.74
N GLU A 61 -2.35 25.80 16.06
CA GLU A 61 -1.15 26.65 15.90
C GLU A 61 -1.27 27.62 14.70
N THR A 62 -1.95 27.22 13.61
CA THR A 62 -1.92 27.94 12.31
C THR A 62 -3.18 28.79 12.08
N ILE A 63 -3.59 29.57 13.08
CA ILE A 63 -4.84 30.35 13.05
C ILE A 63 -4.88 31.39 11.90
N LYS A 64 -3.72 31.83 11.39
CA LYS A 64 -3.60 32.92 10.40
C LYS A 64 -3.38 32.48 8.94
N ASN A 65 -3.19 31.18 8.65
CA ASN A 65 -3.02 30.69 7.28
C ASN A 65 -4.30 30.01 6.78
N ASP A 66 -5.13 30.75 6.05
CA ASP A 66 -6.40 30.28 5.50
C ASP A 66 -6.24 29.10 4.54
N THR A 67 -5.16 29.08 3.75
CA THR A 67 -4.91 28.01 2.77
C THR A 67 -4.51 26.70 3.46
N LEU A 68 -3.61 26.76 4.43
CA LEU A 68 -3.22 25.59 5.21
C LEU A 68 -4.41 25.06 6.02
N GLN A 69 -5.18 25.95 6.65
CA GLN A 69 -6.41 25.55 7.34
C GLN A 69 -7.41 24.87 6.42
N HIS A 70 -7.59 25.37 5.19
CA HIS A 70 -8.45 24.74 4.20
C HIS A 70 -8.02 23.29 3.97
N TYR A 71 -6.74 23.04 3.68
CA TYR A 71 -6.26 21.68 3.45
C TYR A 71 -6.30 20.79 4.70
N LEU A 72 -6.03 21.32 5.89
CA LEU A 72 -6.16 20.58 7.16
C LEU A 72 -7.62 20.15 7.42
N LYS A 73 -8.59 21.05 7.19
CA LYS A 73 -10.03 20.74 7.29
C LYS A 73 -10.47 19.74 6.23
N THR A 74 -10.01 19.88 4.99
CA THR A 74 -10.28 18.92 3.91
C THR A 74 -9.69 17.54 4.24
N SER A 75 -8.45 17.48 4.74
CA SER A 75 -7.83 16.23 5.22
C SER A 75 -8.64 15.62 6.37
N LYS A 76 -9.22 16.40 7.27
CA LYS A 76 -10.10 15.87 8.33
C LYS A 76 -11.37 15.21 7.78
N ASN A 77 -11.97 15.81 6.75
CA ASN A 77 -13.27 15.38 6.20
C ASN A 77 -13.18 14.25 5.18
N ILE A 78 -12.01 13.99 4.59
CA ILE A 78 -11.86 12.88 3.64
C ILE A 78 -11.94 11.53 4.37
N GLU A 79 -12.63 10.58 3.77
CA GLU A 79 -12.69 9.20 4.26
C GLU A 79 -11.33 8.52 4.08
N LYS A 80 -10.66 8.18 5.18
CA LYS A 80 -9.34 7.54 5.19
C LYS A 80 -9.42 6.02 5.37
N LYS A 81 -10.34 5.34 4.68
CA LYS A 81 -10.45 3.86 4.74
C LYS A 81 -9.25 3.16 4.11
N GLU A 82 -8.76 3.71 3.01
CA GLU A 82 -7.60 3.22 2.28
C GLU A 82 -6.88 4.37 1.59
N PHE A 83 -5.70 4.09 1.02
CA PHE A 83 -4.97 5.06 0.22
C PHE A 83 -5.81 5.53 -0.97
N SER A 84 -5.93 6.85 -1.11
CA SER A 84 -6.52 7.48 -2.28
C SER A 84 -5.57 8.54 -2.86
N ARG A 85 -5.67 8.76 -4.17
CA ARG A 85 -4.87 9.78 -4.86
C ARG A 85 -5.22 11.20 -4.38
N GLU A 86 -6.47 11.40 -3.98
CA GLU A 86 -6.95 12.66 -3.41
C GLU A 86 -6.32 12.90 -2.04
N PHE A 87 -6.30 11.88 -1.17
CA PHE A 87 -5.62 11.93 0.12
C PHE A 87 -4.13 12.29 -0.06
N GLU A 88 -3.42 11.60 -0.96
CA GLU A 88 -2.01 11.88 -1.23
C GLU A 88 -1.78 13.33 -1.71
N TYR A 89 -2.67 13.86 -2.54
CA TYR A 89 -2.58 15.24 -3.02
C TYR A 89 -2.82 16.27 -1.91
N ILE A 90 -3.78 16.01 -1.01
CA ILE A 90 -4.05 16.88 0.14
C ILE A 90 -2.83 16.90 1.07
N GLU A 91 -2.27 15.74 1.38
CA GLU A 91 -1.08 15.64 2.24
C GLU A 91 0.15 16.31 1.61
N TYR A 92 0.33 16.17 0.29
CA TYR A 92 1.32 16.94 -0.45
C TYR A 92 1.13 18.46 -0.25
N LYS A 93 -0.11 18.96 -0.36
CA LYS A 93 -0.40 20.39 -0.21
C LYS A 93 -0.19 20.90 1.21
N ILE A 94 -0.51 20.09 2.21
CA ILE A 94 -0.20 20.41 3.62
C ILE A 94 1.31 20.53 3.79
N ASN A 95 2.09 19.54 3.35
CA ASN A 95 3.55 19.55 3.47
C ASN A 95 4.20 20.72 2.70
N GLU A 96 3.78 20.97 1.46
CA GLU A 96 4.24 22.12 0.65
C GLU A 96 4.05 23.44 1.40
N LYS A 97 2.91 23.61 2.09
CA LYS A 97 2.61 24.83 2.85
C LYS A 97 3.42 24.93 4.14
N LEU A 98 3.52 23.85 4.91
CA LEU A 98 4.37 23.84 6.11
C LEU A 98 5.82 24.18 5.78
N MET A 99 6.35 23.64 4.68
CA MET A 99 7.70 23.98 4.18
C MET A 99 7.82 25.45 3.78
N SER A 100 6.84 25.99 3.05
CA SER A 100 6.87 27.41 2.64
C SER A 100 6.83 28.39 3.82
N GLU A 101 6.29 27.96 4.95
CA GLU A 101 6.21 28.75 6.18
C GLU A 101 7.34 28.45 7.17
N ASN A 102 8.31 27.59 6.80
CA ASN A 102 9.36 27.08 7.67
C ASN A 102 8.83 26.49 9.00
N MET A 103 7.64 25.88 8.95
CA MET A 103 7.02 25.22 10.09
C MET A 103 7.50 23.77 10.15
N GLU A 104 8.47 23.51 11.01
CA GLU A 104 8.86 22.13 11.33
C GLU A 104 7.83 21.47 12.24
N THR A 105 7.55 20.20 11.97
CA THR A 105 6.69 19.39 12.85
C THR A 105 7.48 18.23 13.40
N ASP A 106 7.35 18.00 14.70
CA ASP A 106 7.80 16.80 15.41
C ASP A 106 7.18 15.51 14.84
N PHE A 107 6.12 15.64 14.04
CA PHE A 107 5.48 14.53 13.35
C PHE A 107 6.21 14.09 12.08
N ASN A 108 7.12 14.90 11.52
CA ASN A 108 7.75 14.61 10.22
C ASN A 108 8.44 13.23 10.22
N GLU A 109 9.32 12.98 11.18
CA GLU A 109 10.05 11.70 11.29
C GLU A 109 9.09 10.52 11.49
N LYS A 110 8.11 10.68 12.38
CA LYS A 110 7.12 9.64 12.69
C LYS A 110 6.27 9.29 11.47
N LEU A 111 5.79 10.30 10.74
CA LEU A 111 5.00 10.12 9.53
C LEU A 111 5.83 9.52 8.40
N ASN A 112 7.09 9.93 8.23
CA ASN A 112 8.00 9.32 7.26
C ASN A 112 8.23 7.84 7.57
N SER A 113 8.48 7.49 8.84
CA SER A 113 8.59 6.10 9.30
C SER A 113 7.31 5.31 9.03
N ASN A 114 6.14 5.89 9.28
CA ASN A 114 4.86 5.24 8.95
C ASN A 114 4.69 4.98 7.45
N VAL A 115 5.05 5.95 6.60
CA VAL A 115 5.00 5.80 5.14
C VAL A 115 5.93 4.66 4.70
N ASP A 116 7.13 4.56 5.26
CA ASP A 116 8.08 3.49 4.93
C ASP A 116 7.56 2.11 5.32
N VAL A 117 7.03 1.97 6.54
CA VAL A 117 6.46 0.71 7.02
C VAL A 117 5.25 0.28 6.19
N TYR A 118 4.38 1.23 5.84
CA TYR A 118 3.24 0.98 4.95
C TYR A 118 3.70 0.53 3.56
N ASN A 119 4.58 1.31 2.91
CA ASN A 119 5.09 1.01 1.57
C ASN A 119 5.81 -0.33 1.50
N GLN A 120 6.58 -0.68 2.54
CA GLN A 120 7.25 -1.96 2.62
C GLN A 120 6.25 -3.11 2.74
N SER A 121 5.20 -2.97 3.55
CA SER A 121 4.15 -3.97 3.69
C SER A 121 3.37 -4.16 2.38
N VAL A 122 3.03 -3.07 1.69
CA VAL A 122 2.43 -3.09 0.35
C VAL A 122 3.34 -3.79 -0.66
N ARG A 123 4.66 -3.56 -0.60
CA ARG A 123 5.65 -4.24 -1.46
C ARG A 123 5.63 -5.74 -1.27
N VAL A 124 5.72 -6.18 -0.03
CA VAL A 124 5.71 -7.61 0.31
C VAL A 124 4.42 -8.27 -0.17
N TYR A 125 3.25 -7.67 0.08
CA TYR A 125 1.97 -8.19 -0.38
C TYR A 125 1.88 -8.29 -1.90
N ASN A 126 2.15 -7.18 -2.59
CA ASN A 126 2.00 -7.10 -4.04
C ASN A 126 2.92 -8.10 -4.74
N ILE A 127 4.19 -8.21 -4.30
CA ILE A 127 5.14 -9.20 -4.82
C ILE A 127 4.64 -10.62 -4.53
N TYR A 128 4.33 -10.93 -3.27
CA TYR A 128 3.90 -12.27 -2.87
C TYR A 128 2.69 -12.75 -3.67
N ARG A 129 1.72 -11.86 -3.92
CA ARG A 129 0.50 -12.15 -4.66
C ARG A 129 0.73 -12.44 -6.14
N VAL A 130 1.69 -11.76 -6.79
CA VAL A 130 1.96 -11.95 -8.22
C VAL A 130 2.96 -13.06 -8.51
N THR A 131 3.76 -13.46 -7.52
CA THR A 131 4.74 -14.56 -7.63
C THR A 131 4.05 -15.89 -7.97
N PHE A 132 4.63 -16.66 -8.88
CA PHE A 132 4.19 -18.03 -9.17
C PHE A 132 4.72 -19.02 -8.10
N PRO A 133 3.94 -20.01 -7.63
CA PRO A 133 2.57 -20.34 -8.04
C PRO A 133 1.47 -19.62 -7.23
N ASN A 134 1.81 -18.76 -6.26
CA ASN A 134 0.84 -18.05 -5.42
C ASN A 134 -0.23 -17.32 -6.27
N SER A 135 0.17 -16.71 -7.38
CA SER A 135 -0.72 -15.95 -8.26
C SER A 135 -1.87 -16.76 -8.85
N LEU A 136 -1.69 -18.07 -9.09
CA LEU A 136 -2.76 -18.95 -9.56
C LEU A 136 -3.86 -19.11 -8.51
N ILE A 137 -3.46 -19.22 -7.24
CA ILE A 137 -4.37 -19.35 -6.10
C ILE A 137 -5.00 -17.98 -5.81
N ALA A 138 -4.18 -16.93 -5.70
CA ALA A 138 -4.59 -15.58 -5.33
C ALA A 138 -5.66 -14.99 -6.26
N ARG A 139 -5.60 -15.27 -7.57
CA ARG A 139 -6.61 -14.86 -8.56
C ARG A 139 -8.02 -15.35 -8.24
N LYS A 140 -8.15 -16.45 -7.48
CA LYS A 140 -9.44 -17.07 -7.11
C LYS A 140 -9.89 -16.70 -5.69
N THR A 141 -9.21 -15.76 -5.04
CA THR A 141 -9.52 -15.34 -3.66
C THR A 141 -10.23 -13.99 -3.62
N LYS A 142 -10.79 -13.65 -2.45
CA LYS A 142 -11.43 -12.35 -2.18
C LYS A 142 -10.45 -11.22 -1.82
N TYR A 143 -9.17 -11.53 -1.64
CA TYR A 143 -8.19 -10.52 -1.19
C TYR A 143 -7.89 -9.51 -2.31
N PRO A 144 -7.54 -8.26 -1.96
CA PRO A 144 -7.30 -7.19 -2.94
C PRO A 144 -6.34 -7.58 -4.07
N LYS A 145 -6.54 -7.03 -5.27
CA LYS A 145 -5.66 -7.32 -6.41
C LYS A 145 -4.25 -6.76 -6.21
N SER A 146 -4.18 -5.60 -5.58
CA SER A 146 -2.98 -4.86 -5.22
C SER A 146 -3.36 -3.78 -4.22
N PHE A 147 -2.38 -3.36 -3.43
CA PHE A 147 -2.45 -2.11 -2.68
C PHE A 147 -1.58 -1.04 -3.35
N ASN A 148 -1.94 0.23 -3.15
CA ASN A 148 -1.20 1.37 -3.73
C ASN A 148 -0.07 1.81 -2.80
N TYR A 149 0.99 2.37 -3.38
CA TYR A 149 2.12 2.95 -2.65
C TYR A 149 1.97 4.47 -2.51
N PHE A 150 2.64 5.04 -1.52
CA PHE A 150 3.06 6.43 -1.58
C PHE A 150 4.29 6.55 -2.45
N ASP A 151 4.18 7.29 -3.56
CA ASP A 151 5.28 7.41 -4.54
C ASP A 151 6.19 8.61 -4.27
N ILE A 152 5.74 9.58 -3.47
CA ILE A 152 6.42 10.89 -3.35
C ILE A 152 6.43 11.47 -1.93
N ILE A 153 5.44 11.17 -1.08
CA ILE A 153 5.30 11.90 0.18
C ILE A 153 6.49 11.64 1.11
N ARG A 154 7.27 12.70 1.33
CA ARG A 154 8.23 12.83 2.43
C ARG A 154 7.95 14.13 3.19
N TYR A 155 7.70 13.99 4.48
CA TYR A 155 7.41 15.09 5.36
C TYR A 155 8.68 15.85 5.73
N GLY A 156 8.61 17.18 5.71
CA GLY A 156 9.74 18.05 6.04
C GLY A 156 10.74 18.30 4.91
N ILE A 157 10.44 17.86 3.69
CA ILE A 157 11.23 18.18 2.49
C ILE A 157 10.32 18.61 1.34
N GLU A 158 10.91 19.21 0.31
CA GLU A 158 10.22 19.51 -0.94
C GLU A 158 9.91 18.22 -1.70
N ASN A 159 8.64 18.05 -2.06
CA ASN A 159 8.15 16.90 -2.80
C ASN A 159 7.79 17.31 -4.22
N GLN A 160 7.88 16.38 -5.18
CA GLN A 160 7.29 16.60 -6.49
C GLN A 160 5.75 16.57 -6.41
N ASN A 161 5.06 17.39 -7.21
CA ASN A 161 3.61 17.33 -7.28
C ASN A 161 3.12 15.95 -7.77
N PRO A 162 2.30 15.22 -6.98
CA PRO A 162 1.86 13.87 -7.32
C PRO A 162 0.94 13.79 -8.54
N LYS A 163 0.29 14.88 -8.94
CA LYS A 163 -0.45 14.92 -10.21
C LYS A 163 0.49 15.01 -11.41
N GLU A 164 1.55 15.80 -11.30
CA GLU A 164 2.53 15.97 -12.38
C GLU A 164 3.37 14.73 -12.59
N LYS A 165 3.84 14.09 -11.51
CA LYS A 165 4.58 12.82 -11.61
C LYS A 165 3.74 11.76 -12.29
N ARG A 166 2.47 11.60 -11.89
CA ARG A 166 1.54 10.67 -12.54
C ARG A 166 1.37 10.98 -14.02
N ARG A 167 1.20 12.25 -14.40
CA ARG A 167 1.12 12.65 -15.80
C ARG A 167 2.38 12.27 -16.58
N LYS A 168 3.57 12.46 -16.01
CA LYS A 168 4.85 12.04 -16.63
C LYS A 168 4.91 10.52 -16.82
N VAL A 169 4.53 9.76 -15.79
CA VAL A 169 4.49 8.28 -15.84
C VAL A 169 3.47 7.79 -16.88
N ASP A 170 2.26 8.34 -16.90
CA ASP A 170 1.23 7.97 -17.88
C ASP A 170 1.68 8.28 -19.32
N ASN A 171 2.37 9.41 -19.52
CA ASN A 171 2.95 9.76 -20.80
C ASN A 171 4.04 8.77 -21.24
N TRP A 172 4.91 8.37 -20.30
CA TRP A 172 5.95 7.36 -20.55
C TRP A 172 5.35 5.98 -20.86
N ILE A 173 4.29 5.56 -20.15
CA ILE A 173 3.58 4.29 -20.43
C ILE A 173 3.04 4.29 -21.87
N LYS A 174 2.50 5.42 -22.34
CA LYS A 174 1.91 5.54 -23.67
C LYS A 174 2.96 5.65 -24.79
N ASN A 175 4.02 6.42 -24.56
CA ASN A 175 4.93 6.85 -25.61
C ASN A 175 6.32 6.20 -25.53
N GLY A 176 6.62 5.44 -24.47
CA GLY A 176 7.94 4.86 -24.22
C GLY A 176 8.99 5.91 -23.85
N GLY A 177 10.27 5.52 -23.94
CA GLY A 177 11.42 6.38 -23.66
C GLY A 177 12.02 6.20 -22.25
N ILE A 178 12.77 7.20 -21.80
CA ILE A 178 13.43 7.18 -20.47
C ILE A 178 12.35 7.27 -19.39
N ARG A 179 12.41 6.36 -18.42
CA ARG A 179 11.49 6.35 -17.28
C ARG A 179 11.63 7.67 -16.51
N PRO A 180 10.54 8.41 -16.27
CA PRO A 180 10.60 9.64 -15.50
C PRO A 180 10.98 9.34 -14.05
N GLU A 181 11.89 10.15 -13.52
CA GLU A 181 12.25 10.20 -12.08
C GLU A 181 11.06 10.71 -11.23
#